data_AF-D7BKQ7-F1
#
_entry.id   AF-D7BKQ7-F1
#
_cell.length_a   1.000
_cell.length_b   1.000
_cell.length_c   1.000
_cell.angle_alpha   90.00
_cell.angle_beta   90.00
_cell.angle_gamma   90.00
#
_symmetry.space_group_name_H-M   'P 1'
#
loop_
_entity.id
_entity.type
_entity.pdbx_description
1 polymer ?
#
loop_
_entity_poly.entity_id
_entity_poly.type
_entity_poly.pdbx_seq_one_letter_code
_entity_poly.pdbx_strand_id
1 'polypeptide(L)'
;MNAPLLETLTEIADRLDLPIAVSLFSASPAPDTYLVATPIADTLEVFADNTPSVDVEEVRLGLFTAGNYLPWRDRITHALVDEGLVVTARRYIGFEDDTGYHHYSFDISCHHPF
;
A
#
# COMPACT_ATOMS: atom_id res chain seq x y z
N MET A 1 -19.49 0.02 8.08
CA MET A 1 -18.76 -0.47 6.90
C MET A 1 -17.35 0.05 7.07
N ASN A 2 -16.36 -0.83 7.08
CA ASN A 2 -14.96 -0.39 7.06
C ASN A 2 -14.68 0.29 5.71
N ALA A 3 -13.75 1.23 5.68
CA ALA A 3 -13.35 1.88 4.44
C ALA A 3 -12.64 0.85 3.52
N PRO A 4 -12.80 0.95 2.19
CA PRO A 4 -12.03 0.14 1.25
C PRO A 4 -10.52 0.25 1.49
N LEU A 5 -9.77 -0.80 1.15
CA LEU A 5 -8.33 -0.86 1.41
C LEU A 5 -7.59 0.32 0.76
N LEU A 6 -7.91 0.66 -0.50
CA LEU A 6 -7.22 1.74 -1.20
C LEU A 6 -7.49 3.13 -0.57
N GLU A 7 -8.70 3.35 -0.05
CA GLU A 7 -9.06 4.57 0.67
C GLU A 7 -8.28 4.66 1.98
N THR A 8 -8.26 3.57 2.75
CA THR A 8 -7.48 3.47 4.00
C THR A 8 -5.99 3.74 3.77
N LEU A 9 -5.40 3.20 2.69
CA LEU A 9 -4.01 3.46 2.34
C LEU A 9 -3.74 4.92 1.96
N THR A 10 -4.71 5.57 1.33
CA THR A 10 -4.63 7.00 0.99
C THR A 10 -4.67 7.85 2.25
N GLU A 11 -5.57 7.55 3.20
CA GLU A 11 -5.66 8.24 4.49
C GLU A 11 -4.38 8.05 5.33
N ILE A 12 -3.81 6.84 5.32
CA ILE A 12 -2.50 6.58 5.95
C ILE A 12 -1.42 7.46 5.31
N ALA A 13 -1.37 7.52 3.98
CA ALA A 13 -0.38 8.32 3.26
C ALA A 13 -0.51 9.81 3.58
N ASP A 14 -1.74 10.35 3.60
CA ASP A 14 -2.03 11.73 3.96
C ASP A 14 -1.56 12.05 5.39
N ARG A 15 -1.84 11.17 6.36
CA ARG A 15 -1.38 11.34 7.76
C ARG A 15 0.15 11.24 7.90
N LEU A 16 0.82 10.58 6.96
CA LEU A 16 2.28 10.47 6.91
C LEU A 16 2.93 11.61 6.11
N ASP A 17 2.13 12.53 5.55
CA ASP A 17 2.57 13.58 4.62
C ASP A 17 3.30 13.00 3.39
N LEU A 18 2.83 11.85 2.89
CA LEU A 18 3.40 11.16 1.74
C LEU A 18 2.48 11.27 0.53
N PRO A 19 2.93 11.88 -0.58
CA PRO A 19 2.21 11.82 -1.84
C PRO A 19 2.00 10.37 -2.28
N ILE A 20 0.78 10.02 -2.66
CA ILE A 20 0.41 8.69 -3.13
C ILE A 20 -0.28 8.79 -4.49
N ALA A 21 0.01 7.83 -5.37
CA ALA A 21 -0.71 7.65 -6.63
C ALA A 21 -1.12 6.19 -6.82
N VAL A 22 -2.13 5.97 -7.66
CA VAL A 22 -2.57 4.62 -8.04
C VAL A 22 -1.89 4.23 -9.35
N SER A 23 -1.16 3.11 -9.33
CA SER A 23 -0.43 2.49 -10.44
C SER A 23 0.73 3.30 -11.05
N LEU A 24 0.60 4.62 -11.19
CA LEU A 24 1.62 5.49 -11.77
C LEU A 24 1.65 6.84 -11.06
N PHE A 25 2.83 7.20 -10.56
CA PHE A 25 3.11 8.56 -10.11
C PHE A 25 3.67 9.37 -11.29
N SER A 26 2.91 10.35 -11.79
CA SER A 26 3.23 11.08 -13.03
C SER A 26 3.56 12.57 -12.85
N ALA A 27 3.52 13.08 -11.62
CA ALA A 27 3.83 14.47 -11.35
C ALA A 27 5.31 14.77 -11.60
N SER A 28 5.60 15.95 -12.16
CA SER A 28 6.95 16.42 -12.48
C SER A 28 7.16 17.85 -11.97
N PRO A 29 8.22 18.13 -11.17
CA PRO A 29 9.17 17.15 -10.66
C PRO A 29 8.51 16.17 -9.66
N ALA A 30 9.00 14.94 -9.63
CA ALA A 30 8.59 13.97 -8.60
C ALA A 30 9.19 14.39 -7.23
N PRO A 31 8.48 14.16 -6.12
CA PRO A 31 8.98 14.46 -4.78
C PRO A 31 10.05 13.45 -4.35
N ASP A 32 10.93 13.84 -3.42
CA ASP A 32 12.02 12.99 -2.91
C ASP A 32 11.55 11.67 -2.29
N THR A 33 10.29 11.60 -1.84
CA THR A 33 9.66 10.38 -1.33
C THR A 33 8.18 10.36 -1.66
N TYR A 34 7.68 9.25 -2.20
CA TYR A 34 6.27 9.03 -2.52
C TYR A 34 5.90 7.54 -2.47
N LEU A 35 4.59 7.30 -2.57
CA LEU A 35 3.99 5.99 -2.59
C LEU A 35 3.28 5.72 -3.92
N VAL A 36 3.28 4.47 -4.35
CA VAL A 36 2.43 3.97 -5.43
C VAL A 36 1.64 2.78 -4.93
N ALA A 37 0.32 2.88 -4.93
CA ALA A 37 -0.57 1.75 -4.66
C ALA A 37 -0.89 1.03 -5.98
N THR A 38 -0.61 -0.26 -6.05
CA THR A 38 -0.97 -1.14 -7.16
C THR A 38 -1.95 -2.19 -6.65
N PRO A 39 -3.26 -2.06 -6.93
CA PRO A 39 -4.23 -3.11 -6.62
C PRO A 39 -3.81 -4.45 -7.24
N ILE A 40 -3.89 -5.52 -6.46
CA ILE A 40 -3.56 -6.89 -6.86
C ILE A 40 -4.84 -7.67 -7.12
N ALA A 41 -5.73 -7.71 -6.13
CA ALA A 41 -6.95 -8.50 -6.16
C ALA A 41 -8.07 -7.82 -5.37
N ASP A 42 -9.30 -8.09 -5.79
CA ASP A 42 -10.56 -7.70 -5.16
C ASP A 42 -11.47 -8.92 -5.37
N THR A 43 -11.71 -9.66 -4.30
CA THR A 43 -12.29 -11.01 -4.38
C THR A 43 -13.29 -11.26 -3.27
N LEU A 44 -14.36 -11.96 -3.61
CA LEU A 44 -15.34 -12.43 -2.64
C LEU A 44 -15.00 -13.85 -2.24
N GLU A 45 -14.95 -14.09 -0.93
CA GLU A 45 -14.61 -15.39 -0.36
C GLU A 45 -15.66 -15.86 0.65
N VAL A 46 -15.51 -17.13 1.04
CA VAL A 46 -16.36 -17.83 2.02
C VAL A 46 -17.84 -17.78 1.62
N PHE A 47 -18.26 -18.77 0.85
CA PHE A 47 -19.61 -18.84 0.29
C PHE A 47 -20.53 -19.77 1.08
N ALA A 48 -21.76 -19.32 1.35
CA ALA A 48 -22.86 -20.14 1.83
C ALA A 48 -24.14 -19.76 1.07
N ASP A 49 -24.92 -20.74 0.63
CA ASP A 49 -26.19 -20.51 -0.11
C ASP A 49 -26.05 -19.55 -1.30
N ASN A 50 -24.96 -19.66 -2.08
CA ASN A 50 -24.61 -18.77 -3.20
C ASN A 50 -24.41 -17.30 -2.83
N THR A 51 -24.18 -16.99 -1.55
CA THR A 51 -23.87 -15.64 -1.04
C THR A 51 -22.46 -15.63 -0.45
N PRO A 52 -21.60 -14.65 -0.79
CA PRO A 52 -20.31 -14.49 -0.13
C PRO A 52 -20.50 -13.90 1.27
N SER A 53 -19.52 -14.10 2.14
CA SER A 53 -19.53 -13.55 3.49
C SER A 53 -18.30 -12.72 3.81
N VAL A 54 -17.28 -12.76 2.96
CA VAL A 54 -16.06 -11.96 3.11
C VAL A 54 -15.71 -11.31 1.77
N ASP A 55 -15.35 -10.04 1.84
CA ASP A 55 -14.66 -9.28 0.81
C ASP A 55 -13.17 -9.20 1.16
N VAL A 56 -12.30 -9.55 0.22
CA VAL A 56 -10.84 -9.56 0.37
C VAL A 56 -10.23 -8.66 -0.69
N GLU A 57 -9.57 -7.60 -0.21
CA GLU A 57 -8.84 -6.65 -1.03
C GLU A 57 -7.34 -6.83 -0.81
N GLU A 58 -6.56 -6.77 -1.89
CA GLU A 58 -5.10 -6.86 -1.84
C GLU A 58 -4.44 -5.74 -2.66
N VAL A 59 -3.44 -5.09 -2.07
CA VAL A 59 -2.70 -3.99 -2.70
C VAL A 59 -1.19 -4.17 -2.45
N ARG A 60 -0.39 -3.95 -3.48
CA ARG A 60 1.05 -3.69 -3.34
C ARG A 60 1.26 -2.19 -3.18
N LEU A 61 1.83 -1.78 -2.06
CA LEU A 61 2.27 -0.42 -1.83
C LEU A 61 3.79 -0.33 -2.07
N GLY A 62 4.19 0.39 -3.12
CA GLY A 62 5.58 0.72 -3.40
C GLY A 62 5.98 2.05 -2.74
N LEU A 63 7.04 2.04 -1.96
CA LEU A 63 7.74 3.21 -1.46
C LEU A 63 8.93 3.51 -2.37
N PHE A 64 8.98 4.76 -2.85
CA PHE A 64 10.09 5.30 -3.62
C PHE A 64 10.71 6.44 -2.83
N THR A 65 12.02 6.38 -2.55
CA THR A 65 12.71 7.45 -1.79
C THR A 65 14.15 7.62 -2.23
N ALA A 66 14.57 8.87 -2.47
CA ALA A 66 15.94 9.18 -2.85
C ALA A 66 16.92 9.04 -1.67
N GLY A 67 16.37 8.97 -0.45
CA GLY A 67 17.12 8.84 0.79
C GLY A 67 17.10 7.43 1.38
N ASN A 68 17.43 7.34 2.68
CA ASN A 68 17.38 6.09 3.42
C ASN A 68 15.93 5.60 3.59
N TYR A 69 15.60 4.45 3.02
CA TYR A 69 14.26 3.87 3.10
C TYR A 69 13.90 3.26 4.47
N LEU A 70 14.88 2.97 5.33
CA LEU A 70 14.63 2.24 6.59
C LEU A 70 13.67 2.96 7.55
N PRO A 71 13.79 4.28 7.81
CA PRO A 71 12.86 4.99 8.68
C PRO A 71 11.43 5.02 8.11
N TRP A 72 11.31 5.21 6.79
CA TRP A 72 10.01 5.16 6.10
C TRP A 72 9.40 3.78 6.16
N ARG A 73 10.21 2.72 5.98
CA ARG A 73 9.76 1.34 6.13
C ARG A 73 9.12 1.10 7.49
N ASP A 74 9.79 1.52 8.55
CA ASP A 74 9.31 1.29 9.91
C ASP A 74 8.04 2.11 10.18
N ARG A 75 8.04 3.41 9.83
CA ARG A 75 6.89 4.30 10.01
C ARG A 75 5.64 3.82 9.26
N ILE A 76 5.79 3.41 8.00
CA ILE A 76 4.69 2.88 7.18
C ILE A 76 4.22 1.54 7.76
N THR A 77 5.13 0.64 8.14
CA THR A 77 4.72 -0.65 8.74
C THR A 77 3.87 -0.43 9.99
N HIS A 78 4.28 0.47 10.89
CA HIS A 78 3.52 0.80 12.08
C HIS A 78 2.14 1.36 11.73
N ALA A 79 2.07 2.34 10.82
CA ALA A 79 0.79 2.93 10.41
C ALA A 79 -0.18 1.91 9.79
N LEU A 80 0.32 0.96 8.99
CA LEU A 80 -0.51 -0.11 8.42
C LEU A 80 -1.07 -1.05 9.50
N VAL A 81 -0.22 -1.46 10.45
CA VAL A 81 -0.62 -2.37 11.55
C VAL A 81 -1.55 -1.68 12.53
N ASP A 82 -1.34 -0.39 12.82
CA ASP A 82 -2.18 0.39 13.72
C ASP A 82 -3.61 0.57 13.16
N GLU A 83 -3.78 0.59 11.83
CA GLU A 83 -5.08 0.54 11.15
C GLU A 83 -5.68 -0.88 11.04
N GLY A 84 -5.00 -1.90 11.59
CA GLY A 84 -5.47 -3.28 11.57
C GLY A 84 -5.30 -4.01 10.23
N LEU A 85 -4.52 -3.46 9.30
CA LEU A 85 -4.25 -4.08 8.00
C LEU A 85 -3.26 -5.24 8.13
N VAL A 86 -3.43 -6.25 7.27
CA VAL A 86 -2.54 -7.42 7.24
C VAL A 86 -1.40 -7.18 6.26
N VAL A 87 -0.18 -7.01 6.77
CA VAL A 87 1.03 -6.93 5.93
C VAL A 87 1.54 -8.34 5.63
N THR A 88 1.23 -8.85 4.44
CA THR A 88 1.54 -10.23 4.02
C THR A 88 3.00 -10.38 3.57
N ALA A 89 3.63 -9.32 3.08
CA ALA A 89 5.06 -9.31 2.79
C ALA A 89 5.66 -7.90 2.79
N ARG A 90 6.98 -7.83 3.02
CA ARG A 90 7.80 -6.62 2.88
C ARG A 90 9.11 -6.96 2.18
N ARG A 91 9.51 -6.22 1.14
CA ARG A 91 10.69 -6.55 0.33
C ARG A 91 11.41 -5.28 -0.14
N TYR A 92 12.74 -5.30 -0.10
CA TYR A 92 13.52 -4.33 -0.87
C TYR A 92 13.56 -4.80 -2.32
N ILE A 93 13.16 -3.94 -3.25
CA ILE A 93 13.09 -4.28 -4.68
C ILE A 93 14.41 -3.94 -5.37
N GLY A 94 14.93 -2.73 -5.15
CA GLY A 94 16.17 -2.29 -5.78
C GLY A 94 16.41 -0.80 -5.67
N PHE A 95 17.52 -0.37 -6.25
CA PHE A 95 17.80 1.04 -6.53
C PHE A 95 17.58 1.25 -8.03
N GLU A 96 16.82 2.28 -8.38
CA GLU A 96 16.47 2.62 -9.76
C GLU A 96 17.47 3.66 -10.27
N ASP A 97 18.41 3.24 -11.12
CA ASP A 97 19.52 4.09 -11.58
C ASP A 97 19.07 5.30 -12.41
N ASP A 98 17.92 5.20 -13.08
CA ASP A 98 17.34 6.24 -13.93
C ASP A 98 16.64 7.35 -13.13
N THR A 99 16.01 6.99 -12.01
CA THR A 99 15.27 7.92 -11.16
C THR A 99 16.03 8.32 -9.88
N GLY A 100 16.98 7.50 -9.45
CA GLY A 100 17.72 7.66 -8.19
C GLY A 100 16.95 7.22 -6.94
N TYR A 101 15.86 6.46 -7.09
CA TYR A 101 15.03 6.02 -5.96
C TYR A 101 15.43 4.64 -5.43
N HIS A 102 15.41 4.49 -4.11
CA HIS A 102 15.26 3.19 -3.47
C HIS A 102 13.79 2.78 -3.52
N HIS A 103 13.52 1.61 -4.10
CA HIS A 103 12.19 1.00 -4.18
C HIS A 103 12.05 -0.10 -3.12
N TYR A 104 11.09 0.07 -2.21
CA TYR A 104 10.69 -0.90 -1.20
C TYR A 104 9.20 -1.21 -1.33
N SER A 105 8.77 -2.47 -1.21
CA SER A 105 7.37 -2.86 -1.37
C SER A 105 6.77 -3.44 -0.09
N PHE A 106 5.49 -3.18 0.11
CA PHE A 106 4.60 -3.82 1.09
C PHE A 106 3.48 -4.51 0.32
N ASP A 107 3.27 -5.80 0.54
CA ASP A 107 2.04 -6.48 0.11
C ASP A 107 1.08 -6.47 1.29
N ILE A 108 -0.14 -5.97 1.05
CA ILE A 108 -1.14 -5.69 2.09
C ILE A 108 -2.44 -6.35 1.67
N SER A 109 -3.13 -6.94 2.64
CA SER A 109 -4.48 -7.49 2.48
C SER A 109 -5.40 -6.95 3.56
N CYS A 110 -6.67 -6.75 3.21
CA CYS A 110 -7.75 -6.48 4.15
C CYS A 110 -8.90 -7.46 3.92
N HIS A 111 -9.58 -7.84 5.00
CA HIS A 111 -10.72 -8.74 4.98
C HIS A 111 -11.90 -8.06 5.66
N HIS A 112 -12.99 -7.88 4.93
CA HIS A 112 -14.21 -7.24 5.41
C HIS A 112 -15.37 -8.25 5.38
N PRO A 113 -16.26 -8.26 6.37
CA PRO A 113 -17.55 -8.92 6.20
C PRO A 113 -18.31 -8.32 5.01
N PHE A 114 -18.85 -9.18 4.15
CA PHE A 114 -19.66 -8.77 2.98
C PHE A 114 -21.06 -8.29 3.37
#